data_AF-A0A6G1C3Y2-F1
#
_entry.id   AF-A0A6G1C3Y2-F1
#
_cell.length_a   1.000
_cell.length_b   1.000
_cell.length_c   1.000
_cell.angle_alpha   90.00
_cell.angle_beta   90.00
_cell.angle_gamma   90.00
#
_symmetry.space_group_name_H-M   'P 1'
#
loop_
_entity.id
_entity.type
_entity.pdbx_description
1 polymer ?
#
loop_
_entity_poly.entity_id
_entity_poly.type
_entity_poly.pdbx_seq_one_letter_code
_entity_poly.pdbx_strand_id
1 'polypeptide(L)'
;MITAVGLEPGYIVERPWVLAYSLEKRIGPRYSVVKILQAMGLMKDADFSNSLISSEKKFIARYIDPYKQAAPTLADTYATACEDAAIGKY
;
A
#
# COMPACT_ATOMS: atom_id res chain seq x y z
N MET A 1 3.62 17.23 10.76
CA MET A 1 4.46 16.06 10.39
C MET A 1 3.70 15.29 9.34
N ILE A 2 4.21 15.26 8.11
CA ILE A 2 3.67 14.41 7.04
C ILE A 2 4.58 13.19 7.01
N THR A 3 4.02 11.98 7.14
CA THR A 3 4.82 10.76 6.98
C THR A 3 5.24 10.62 5.51
N ALA A 4 6.34 9.91 5.22
CA ALA A 4 6.78 9.65 3.83
C ALA A 4 5.68 9.01 2.95
N VAL A 5 4.68 8.41 3.58
CA VAL A 5 3.51 7.77 2.98
C VAL A 5 2.23 8.61 3.06
N GLY A 6 2.32 9.92 3.31
CA GLY A 6 1.17 10.84 3.25
C GLY A 6 -0.01 10.47 4.16
N LEU A 7 0.22 9.76 5.27
CA LEU A 7 -0.82 9.47 6.25
C LEU A 7 -1.05 10.69 7.13
N GLU A 8 -2.30 11.10 7.24
CA GLU A 8 -2.73 12.20 8.09
C GLU A 8 -2.38 11.91 9.57
N PRO A 9 -1.86 12.89 10.34
CA PRO A 9 -1.52 12.67 11.75
C PRO A 9 -2.69 12.13 12.59
N GLY A 10 -3.91 12.63 12.36
CA GLY A 10 -5.11 12.14 13.03
C GLY A 10 -5.37 10.66 12.78
N TYR A 11 -5.12 10.19 11.55
CA TYR A 11 -5.26 8.78 11.19
C TYR A 11 -4.29 7.88 11.97
N ILE A 12 -3.06 8.35 12.20
CA ILE A 12 -2.05 7.63 12.98
C ILE A 12 -2.42 7.61 14.46
N VAL A 13 -2.89 8.74 15.01
CA VAL A 13 -3.31 8.84 16.41
C VAL A 13 -4.47 7.88 16.73
N GLU A 14 -5.42 7.74 15.80
CA GLU A 14 -6.52 6.77 15.95
C GLU A 14 -6.07 5.31 15.82
N ARG A 15 -4.94 5.06 15.12
CA ARG A 15 -4.46 3.71 14.78
C ARG A 15 -2.95 3.58 15.01
N PRO A 16 -2.45 3.75 16.24
CA PRO A 16 -1.00 3.77 16.50
C PRO A 16 -0.31 2.46 16.11
N TRP A 17 -1.05 1.35 16.08
CA TRP A 17 -0.57 0.04 15.63
C TRP A 17 -0.09 0.02 14.17
N VAL A 18 -0.48 0.98 13.32
CA VAL A 18 0.05 1.07 11.95
C VAL A 18 1.56 1.25 11.93
N LEU A 19 2.13 1.89 12.97
CA LEU A 19 3.56 2.11 13.13
C LEU A 19 4.32 0.82 13.48
N ALA A 20 3.63 -0.26 13.84
CA ALA A 20 4.26 -1.56 14.05
C ALA A 20 4.68 -2.23 12.72
N TYR A 21 4.24 -1.71 11.57
CA TYR A 21 4.65 -2.19 10.26
C TYR A 21 5.80 -1.35 9.69
N SER A 22 6.68 -2.00 8.93
CA SER A 22 7.76 -1.31 8.22
C SER A 22 7.21 -0.32 7.20
N LEU A 23 7.69 0.93 7.29
CA LEU A 23 7.37 1.98 6.32
C LEU A 23 7.79 1.56 4.91
N GLU A 24 9.02 1.11 4.75
CA GLU A 24 9.59 0.73 3.45
C GLU A 24 9.01 -0.59 2.92
N LYS A 25 8.93 -1.62 3.77
CA LYS A 25 8.60 -2.97 3.31
C LYS A 25 7.11 -3.26 3.23
N ARG A 26 6.26 -2.43 3.85
CA ARG A 26 4.82 -2.72 3.91
C ARG A 26 3.95 -1.49 3.68
N ILE A 27 4.18 -0.40 4.41
CA ILE A 27 3.28 0.74 4.34
C ILE A 27 3.42 1.44 2.98
N GLY A 28 4.63 1.73 2.52
CA GLY A 28 4.93 2.39 1.25
C GLY A 28 4.38 1.63 0.05
N PRO A 29 4.81 0.37 -0.20
CA PRO A 29 4.36 -0.40 -1.35
C PRO A 29 2.83 -0.53 -1.41
N ARG A 30 2.19 -0.79 -0.26
CA ARG A 30 0.73 -0.94 -0.20
C ARG A 30 -0.02 0.39 -0.34
N TYR A 31 0.54 1.47 0.18
CA TYR A 31 -0.03 2.82 0.03
C TYR A 31 -0.02 3.23 -1.44
N SER A 32 1.09 3.00 -2.15
CA SER A 32 1.21 3.29 -3.57
C SER A 32 0.16 2.55 -4.40
N VAL A 33 -0.03 1.25 -4.16
CA VAL A 33 -1.08 0.47 -4.85
C VAL A 33 -2.47 1.05 -4.60
N VAL A 34 -2.83 1.32 -3.35
CA VAL A 34 -4.14 1.89 -3.01
C VAL A 34 -4.33 3.25 -3.68
N LYS A 35 -3.30 4.12 -3.69
CA LYS A 35 -3.37 5.42 -4.36
C LYS A 35 -3.51 5.33 -5.87
N ILE A 36 -2.81 4.41 -6.52
CA ILE A 36 -2.95 4.18 -7.97
C ILE A 36 -4.39 3.73 -8.29
N LEU A 37 -4.93 2.77 -7.54
CA LEU A 37 -6.29 2.28 -7.75
C LEU A 37 -7.34 3.38 -7.55
N GLN A 38 -7.17 4.22 -6.54
CA GLN A 38 -8.04 5.38 -6.29
C GLN A 38 -7.95 6.39 -7.43
N ALA A 39 -6.74 6.72 -7.89
CA ALA A 39 -6.53 7.66 -9.00
C ALA A 39 -7.12 7.15 -10.32
N MET A 40 -7.12 5.83 -10.54
CA MET A 40 -7.76 5.19 -11.69
C MET A 40 -9.29 5.02 -11.54
N GLY A 41 -9.87 5.42 -10.40
CA GLY A 41 -11.29 5.23 -10.11
C GLY A 41 -11.72 3.77 -9.90
N LEU A 42 -10.76 2.86 -9.76
CA LEU A 42 -10.99 1.41 -9.60
C LEU A 42 -11.29 1.00 -8.16
N MET A 43 -11.05 1.91 -7.21
CA MET A 43 -11.28 1.73 -5.79
C MET A 43 -11.83 3.02 -5.19
N LYS A 44 -12.87 2.90 -4.34
CA LYS A 44 -13.38 4.02 -3.54
C LYS A 44 -12.40 4.37 -2.42
N ASP A 45 -12.61 5.50 -1.75
CA ASP A 45 -11.96 5.76 -0.47
C ASP A 45 -12.30 4.67 0.55
N ALA A 46 -11.40 3.69 0.64
CA ALA A 46 -11.46 2.57 1.55
C ALA A 46 -10.45 2.81 2.66
N ASP A 47 -10.76 2.31 3.86
CA ASP A 47 -9.84 2.39 4.98
C ASP A 47 -8.52 1.66 4.62
N PHE A 48 -7.46 2.44 4.45
CA PHE A 48 -6.11 1.97 4.14
C PHE A 48 -5.60 0.96 5.18
N SER A 49 -6.10 1.02 6.41
CA SER A 49 -5.68 0.17 7.53
C SER A 49 -5.89 -1.31 7.23
N ASN A 50 -6.97 -1.65 6.52
CA ASN A 50 -7.27 -3.02 6.09
C ASN A 50 -6.21 -3.57 5.13
N SER A 51 -5.62 -2.70 4.32
CA SER A 51 -4.53 -3.06 3.43
C SER A 51 -3.30 -3.51 4.24
N LEU A 52 -3.02 -2.87 5.37
CA LEU A 52 -1.86 -3.18 6.23
C LEU A 52 -2.04 -4.50 6.99
N ILE A 53 -3.22 -4.73 7.56
CA ILE A 53 -3.51 -5.92 8.39
C ILE A 53 -3.51 -7.19 7.54
N SER A 54 -3.91 -7.09 6.26
CA SER A 54 -3.98 -8.25 5.36
C SER A 54 -2.62 -8.94 5.19
N SER A 55 -2.60 -10.28 5.14
CA SER A 55 -1.38 -11.01 4.75
C SER A 55 -1.02 -10.70 3.30
N GLU A 56 0.23 -10.94 2.91
CA GLU A 56 0.71 -10.68 1.54
C GLU A 56 -0.19 -11.32 0.47
N LYS A 57 -0.51 -12.61 0.64
CA LYS A 57 -1.43 -13.33 -0.24
C LYS A 57 -2.81 -12.68 -0.32
N LYS A 58 -3.36 -12.23 0.81
CA LYS A 58 -4.67 -11.56 0.86
C LYS A 58 -4.62 -10.18 0.23
N PHE A 59 -3.50 -9.48 0.37
CA PHE A 59 -3.29 -8.18 -0.25
C PHE A 59 -3.30 -8.31 -1.78
N ILE A 60 -2.49 -9.20 -2.34
CA ILE A 60 -2.42 -9.45 -3.79
C ILE A 60 -3.81 -9.82 -4.34
N ALA A 61 -4.48 -10.79 -3.71
CA ALA A 61 -5.79 -11.27 -4.16
C ALA A 61 -6.88 -10.19 -4.16
N ARG A 62 -6.76 -9.17 -3.30
CA ARG A 62 -7.78 -8.12 -3.13
C ARG A 62 -7.46 -6.83 -3.88
N TYR A 63 -6.18 -6.44 -3.94
CA TYR A 63 -5.75 -5.14 -4.43
C TYR A 63 -4.96 -5.22 -5.74
N ILE A 64 -4.54 -6.40 -6.19
CA ILE A 64 -3.74 -6.53 -7.44
C ILE A 64 -4.46 -7.41 -8.43
N ASP A 65 -4.79 -8.66 -8.07
CA ASP A 65 -5.39 -9.64 -8.98
C ASP A 65 -6.65 -9.14 -9.72
N PRO A 66 -7.62 -8.47 -9.07
CA PRO A 66 -8.83 -8.00 -9.74
C PRO A 66 -8.58 -6.92 -10.79
N TYR A 67 -7.44 -6.23 -10.70
CA TYR A 67 -7.14 -5.05 -11.50
C TYR A 67 -6.05 -5.28 -12.55
N LYS A 68 -5.55 -6.52 -12.70
CA LYS A 68 -4.49 -6.86 -13.67
C LYS A 68 -4.79 -6.45 -15.11
N GLN A 69 -6.05 -6.48 -15.53
CA GLN A 69 -6.44 -6.04 -16.88
C GLN A 69 -6.54 -4.51 -17.00
N ALA A 70 -7.06 -3.85 -15.97
CA ALA A 70 -7.27 -2.41 -15.97
C ALA A 70 -5.98 -1.61 -15.66
N ALA A 71 -5.06 -2.21 -14.92
CA ALA A 71 -3.79 -1.65 -14.48
C ALA A 71 -2.66 -2.69 -14.66
N PRO A 72 -2.25 -2.99 -15.90
CA PRO A 72 -1.32 -4.10 -16.18
C PRO A 72 0.05 -3.94 -15.54
N THR A 73 0.50 -2.71 -15.30
CA THR A 73 1.78 -2.42 -14.64
C THR A 73 1.72 -2.45 -13.11
N LEU A 74 0.53 -2.61 -12.51
CA LEU A 74 0.34 -2.51 -11.06
C LEU A 74 1.07 -3.60 -10.30
N ALA A 75 1.02 -4.84 -10.81
CA ALA A 75 1.68 -5.98 -10.20
C ALA A 75 3.21 -5.82 -10.23
N ASP A 76 3.77 -5.42 -11.37
CA ASP A 76 5.21 -5.23 -11.53
C ASP A 76 5.71 -4.06 -10.66
N THR A 77 4.97 -2.94 -10.65
CA THR A 77 5.28 -1.78 -9.81
C THR A 77 5.30 -2.16 -8.32
N TYR A 78 4.35 -2.99 -7.88
CA TYR A 78 4.32 -3.47 -6.51
C TYR A 78 5.47 -4.43 -6.20
N ALA A 79 5.79 -5.35 -7.12
CA ALA A 79 6.90 -6.28 -6.95
C ALA A 79 8.24 -5.53 -6.84
N THR A 80 8.52 -4.57 -7.73
CA THR A 80 9.72 -3.73 -7.68
C THR A 80 9.80 -2.95 -6.37
N ALA A 81 8.70 -2.35 -5.91
CA ALA A 81 8.67 -1.63 -4.64
C ALA A 81 8.97 -2.54 -3.44
N CYS A 82 8.51 -3.79 -3.47
CA CYS A 82 8.83 -4.79 -2.44
C CYS A 82 10.30 -5.25 -2.50
N GLU A 83 10.89 -5.34 -3.70
CA GLU A 83 12.30 -5.69 -3.90
C GLU A 83 13.25 -4.58 -3.45
N ASP A 84 12.98 -3.33 -3.84
CA ASP A 84 13.78 -2.17 -3.42
C ASP A 84 13.77 -2.02 -1.89
N ALA A 85 12.62 -2.28 -1.27
CA ALA A 85 12.50 -2.30 0.19
C ALA A 85 13.24 -3.48 0.84
N ALA A 86 13.44 -4.60 0.14
CA ALA A 86 14.21 -5.74 0.63
C ALA A 86 15.72 -5.49 0.59
N ILE A 87 16.19 -4.71 -0.40
CA ILE A 87 17.62 -4.44 -0.65
C ILE A 87 18.13 -3.24 0.18
N GLY A 88 17.23 -2.45 0.80
CA GLY A 88 17.62 -1.33 1.68
C GLY A 88 18.29 -0.16 0.94
N LYS A 89 17.93 0.04 -0.34
CA LYS A 89 18.49 1.12 -1.17
C LYS A 89 17.82 2.46 -0.88
N TYR A 90 18.17 3.10 0.24
CA TYR A 90 18.07 4.57 0.46
C TYR A 90 19.12 5.03 1.47
#